data_AF-A0A5J5M2D2-F1
#
_entry.id   AF-A0A5J5M2D2-F1
#
_cell.length_a   1.000
_cell.length_b   1.000
_cell.length_c   1.000
_cell.angle_alpha   90.00
_cell.angle_beta   90.00
_cell.angle_gamma   90.00
#
_symmetry.space_group_name_H-M   'P 1'
#
loop_
_entity.id
_entity.type
_entity.pdbx_description
1 polymer ?
#
loop_
_entity_poly.entity_id
_entity_poly.type
_entity_poly.pdbx_seq_one_letter_code
_entity_poly.pdbx_strand_id
1 'polypeptide(L)'
;MIRSILLAVLLTAPIALAQTTSTTNKAVYPEQSRREAEINLTPSKSATPKRLKINLSIANPSDLKVREGDKVTRGQVIADRDGERSRLNRERTETLLSIAKIEQTPVPQLRISPPIREIPLASFAIEEAAIQQAELKFSQSQRNYQSALSNDPFITARANVDLPGQRSSRHTARWNYSRKKSRL
;
A
#
# COMPACT_ATOMS: atom_id res chain seq x y z
N MET A 1 6.35 -47.16 -39.25
CA MET A 1 6.93 -46.40 -40.38
C MET A 1 5.85 -45.59 -41.08
N ILE A 2 5.53 -44.36 -40.64
CA ILE A 2 4.67 -43.45 -41.44
C ILE A 2 5.12 -41.98 -41.21
N ARG A 3 5.76 -41.47 -42.26
CA ARG A 3 5.89 -40.11 -42.83
C ARG A 3 5.60 -38.86 -41.98
N SER A 4 6.64 -38.03 -41.85
CA SER A 4 6.61 -36.60 -41.51
C SER A 4 5.74 -35.77 -42.46
N ILE A 5 4.81 -34.99 -41.92
CA ILE A 5 4.30 -33.75 -42.53
C ILE A 5 4.13 -32.71 -41.43
N LEU A 6 4.77 -31.56 -41.66
CA LEU A 6 4.85 -30.37 -40.83
C LEU A 6 3.80 -29.38 -41.35
N LEU A 7 2.90 -28.89 -40.50
CA LEU A 7 2.22 -27.62 -40.73
C LEU A 7 1.67 -27.07 -39.41
N ALA A 8 2.25 -25.96 -38.95
CA ALA A 8 1.80 -25.18 -37.82
C ALA A 8 0.97 -23.99 -38.32
N VAL A 9 -0.19 -23.73 -37.69
CA VAL A 9 -0.88 -22.43 -37.82
C VAL A 9 -1.40 -22.06 -36.43
N LEU A 10 -0.77 -21.07 -35.81
CA LEU A 10 -1.09 -20.50 -34.51
C LEU A 10 -1.75 -19.14 -34.75
N LEU A 11 -2.98 -18.95 -34.26
CA LEU A 11 -3.73 -17.70 -34.39
C LEU A 11 -3.44 -16.82 -33.16
N THR A 12 -2.51 -15.87 -33.31
CA THR A 12 -2.20 -14.85 -32.29
C THR A 12 -2.68 -13.49 -32.75
N ALA A 13 -3.60 -12.87 -32.00
CA ALA A 13 -3.97 -11.47 -32.16
C ALA A 13 -2.90 -10.56 -31.51
N PRO A 14 -2.32 -9.56 -32.21
CA PRO A 14 -1.41 -8.61 -31.61
C PRO A 14 -2.17 -7.38 -31.09
N ILE A 15 -2.14 -7.14 -29.78
CA ILE A 15 -2.43 -5.81 -29.21
C ILE A 15 -1.12 -5.04 -29.18
N ALA A 16 -1.14 -3.92 -29.90
CA ALA A 16 -0.03 -3.09 -30.26
C ALA A 16 0.69 -2.50 -29.04
N LEU A 17 2.00 -2.76 -28.97
CA LEU A 17 2.97 -1.91 -28.30
C LEU A 17 2.92 -0.52 -28.97
N ALA A 18 2.58 0.51 -28.20
CA ALA A 18 2.85 1.89 -28.57
C ALA A 18 4.37 2.11 -28.53
N GLN A 19 5.03 1.83 -29.65
CA GLN A 19 6.39 2.25 -29.93
C GLN A 19 6.32 3.75 -30.27
N THR A 20 6.92 4.59 -29.43
CA THR A 20 7.21 5.96 -29.81
C THR A 20 8.21 5.90 -30.95
N THR A 21 7.72 6.22 -32.14
CA THR A 21 8.49 6.36 -33.37
C THR A 21 9.57 7.40 -33.13
N SER A 22 10.82 6.95 -33.03
CA SER A 22 11.99 7.78 -33.25
C SER A 22 11.98 8.18 -34.73
N THR A 23 11.33 9.30 -35.00
CA THR A 23 11.44 10.00 -36.28
C THR A 23 12.92 10.25 -36.52
N THR A 24 13.48 9.42 -37.39
CA THR A 24 14.83 9.52 -37.92
C THR A 24 14.86 10.73 -38.83
N ASN A 25 14.99 11.91 -38.22
CA ASN A 25 15.48 13.07 -38.93
C ASN A 25 16.93 12.76 -39.28
N LYS A 26 17.16 12.35 -40.54
CA LYS A 26 18.47 12.42 -41.14
C LYS A 26 18.90 13.89 -41.13
N ALA A 27 19.60 14.28 -40.08
CA ALA A 27 20.46 15.44 -40.14
C ALA A 27 21.48 15.14 -41.23
N VAL A 28 21.30 15.77 -42.39
CA VAL A 28 22.37 15.96 -43.37
C VAL A 28 23.39 16.84 -42.66
N TYR A 29 24.35 16.21 -42.00
CA TYR A 29 25.58 16.88 -41.62
C TYR A 29 26.29 17.24 -42.92
N PRO A 30 26.69 18.51 -43.16
CA PRO A 30 27.72 18.74 -44.14
C PRO A 30 28.92 17.91 -43.67
N GLU A 31 29.45 17.08 -44.57
CA GLU A 31 30.72 16.37 -44.44
C GLU A 31 31.84 17.41 -44.31
N GLN A 32 31.91 18.08 -43.15
CA GLN A 32 33.01 18.95 -42.80
C GLN A 32 34.18 18.02 -42.52
N SER A 33 34.95 17.78 -43.58
CA SER A 33 36.33 17.35 -43.61
C SER A 33 36.90 17.29 -42.19
N ARG A 34 36.98 16.08 -41.64
CA ARG A 34 37.78 15.75 -40.47
C ARG A 34 39.25 15.96 -40.88
N ARG A 35 39.64 17.22 -41.07
CA ARG A 35 41.02 17.64 -40.96
C ARG A 35 41.30 17.48 -39.48
N GLU A 36 41.95 16.38 -39.14
CA GLU A 36 42.81 16.35 -37.98
C GLU A 36 43.71 17.57 -38.15
N ALA A 37 43.38 18.66 -37.46
CA ALA A 37 44.30 19.75 -37.27
C ALA A 37 45.41 19.13 -36.43
N GLU A 38 46.39 18.53 -37.11
CA GLU A 38 47.71 18.32 -36.57
C GLU A 38 48.18 19.72 -36.19
N ILE A 39 47.90 20.10 -34.94
CA ILE A 39 48.50 21.24 -34.30
C ILE A 39 49.98 20.92 -34.23
N ASN A 40 50.69 21.20 -35.32
CA ASN A 40 52.13 21.31 -35.39
C ASN A 40 52.53 22.49 -34.51
N LEU A 41 52.41 22.28 -33.19
CA LEU A 41 53.04 23.06 -32.17
C LEU A 41 54.51 22.67 -32.23
N THR A 42 55.22 23.19 -33.23
CA THR A 42 56.66 23.35 -33.09
C THR A 42 56.87 24.03 -31.74
N PRO A 43 57.57 23.41 -30.77
CA PRO A 43 57.81 24.05 -29.50
C PRO A 43 58.74 25.24 -29.77
N SER A 44 58.15 26.40 -30.05
CA SER A 44 58.86 27.66 -30.03
C SER A 44 59.26 27.86 -28.57
N LYS A 45 60.48 27.44 -28.25
CA LYS A 45 61.12 27.58 -26.95
C LYS A 45 61.37 29.08 -26.72
N SER A 46 60.29 29.80 -26.44
CA SER A 46 60.33 31.17 -25.96
C SER A 46 61.08 31.15 -24.64
N ALA A 47 62.26 31.77 -24.60
CA ALA A 47 63.07 31.90 -23.40
C ALA A 47 62.38 32.75 -22.31
N THR A 48 61.31 33.48 -22.67
CA THR A 48 60.52 34.30 -21.77
C THR A 48 59.21 33.59 -21.37
N PRO A 49 58.86 33.58 -20.07
CA PRO A 49 57.61 33.00 -19.59
C PRO A 49 56.41 33.79 -20.12
N LYS A 50 55.49 33.12 -20.80
CA LYS A 50 54.25 33.73 -21.30
C LYS A 50 53.14 33.61 -20.25
N ARG A 51 52.51 34.74 -19.90
CA ARG A 51 51.32 34.74 -19.05
C ARG A 51 50.10 34.26 -19.85
N LEU A 52 49.39 33.28 -19.33
CA LEU A 52 48.15 32.76 -19.92
C LEU A 52 46.95 33.25 -19.11
N LYS A 53 45.88 33.64 -19.79
CA LYS A 53 44.58 33.97 -19.17
C LYS A 53 43.60 32.83 -19.48
N ILE A 54 43.08 32.19 -18.44
CA ILE A 54 42.14 31.07 -18.55
C ILE A 54 40.85 31.49 -17.83
N ASN A 55 39.72 31.40 -18.52
CA ASN A 55 38.40 31.59 -17.93
C ASN A 55 37.78 30.21 -17.71
N LEU A 56 37.39 29.91 -16.48
CA LEU A 56 36.80 28.63 -16.09
C LEU A 56 35.56 28.87 -15.21
N SER A 57 34.58 27.99 -15.31
CA SER A 57 33.40 27.97 -14.44
C SER A 57 33.52 26.79 -13.48
N ILE A 58 33.55 27.08 -12.19
CA ILE A 58 33.66 26.09 -11.11
C ILE A 58 32.50 26.29 -10.14
N ALA A 59 32.05 25.20 -9.52
CA ALA A 59 30.95 25.27 -8.55
C ALA A 59 31.44 25.87 -7.23
N ASN A 60 32.60 25.42 -6.74
CA ASN A 60 33.22 25.96 -5.53
C ASN A 60 34.66 26.41 -5.82
N PRO A 61 35.11 27.52 -5.21
CA PRO A 61 36.48 28.01 -5.38
C PRO A 61 37.53 27.04 -4.79
N SER A 62 37.13 26.19 -3.84
CA SER A 62 37.98 25.14 -3.26
C SER A 62 38.42 24.07 -4.26
N ASP A 63 37.68 23.90 -5.36
CA ASP A 63 37.97 22.90 -6.39
C ASP A 63 39.16 23.32 -7.28
N LEU A 64 39.59 24.59 -7.18
CA LEU A 64 40.73 25.13 -7.93
C LEU A 64 42.05 24.69 -7.29
N LYS A 65 42.90 24.02 -8.07
CA LYS A 65 44.17 23.43 -7.62
C LYS A 65 45.38 24.31 -7.88
N VAL A 66 45.18 25.51 -8.41
CA VAL A 66 46.22 26.45 -8.81
C VAL A 66 45.90 27.86 -8.29
N ARG A 67 46.94 28.65 -8.05
CA ARG A 67 46.85 30.05 -7.64
C ARG A 67 47.25 30.98 -8.78
N GLU A 68 46.91 32.25 -8.65
CA GLU A 68 47.35 33.25 -9.61
C GLU A 68 48.89 33.34 -9.63
N GLY A 69 49.47 33.28 -10.83
CA GLY A 69 50.92 33.33 -11.03
C GLY A 69 51.60 31.96 -11.02
N ASP A 70 50.87 30.88 -10.73
CA ASP A 70 51.43 29.53 -10.78
C ASP A 70 51.82 29.11 -12.21
N LYS A 71 52.89 28.32 -12.31
CA LYS A 71 53.31 27.68 -13.56
C LYS A 71 52.47 26.42 -13.77
N VAL A 72 51.75 26.36 -14.88
CA VAL A 72 50.98 25.18 -15.28
C VAL A 72 51.67 24.43 -16.41
N THR A 73 51.74 23.10 -16.29
CA THR A 73 52.26 22.24 -17.36
C THR A 73 51.12 21.65 -18.19
N ARG A 74 51.43 21.23 -19.42
CA ARG A 74 50.44 20.55 -20.26
C ARG A 74 50.00 19.26 -19.58
N GLY A 75 48.68 19.06 -19.50
CA GLY A 75 48.07 17.88 -18.86
C GLY A 75 47.86 18.02 -17.35
N GLN A 76 48.32 19.12 -16.73
CA GLN A 76 48.04 19.39 -15.33
C GLN A 76 46.56 19.71 -15.11
N VAL A 77 45.97 19.06 -14.10
CA VAL A 77 44.60 19.31 -13.66
C VAL A 77 44.58 20.59 -12.82
N ILE A 78 43.94 21.64 -13.35
CA ILE A 78 43.86 22.96 -12.71
C ILE A 78 42.62 23.12 -11.82
N ALA A 79 41.58 22.32 -12.02
CA ALA A 79 40.40 22.26 -11.19
C ALA A 79 39.84 20.83 -11.17
N ASP A 80 39.49 20.32 -9.98
CA ASP A 80 38.85 19.02 -9.83
C ASP A 80 37.97 19.00 -8.58
N ARG A 81 36.84 18.29 -8.65
CA ARG A 81 35.90 18.11 -7.53
C ARG A 81 36.18 16.79 -6.81
N ASP A 82 37.40 16.64 -6.32
CA ASP A 82 37.85 15.39 -5.68
C ASP A 82 37.07 15.06 -4.40
N GLY A 83 36.75 16.06 -3.58
CA GLY A 83 35.90 15.90 -2.40
C GLY A 83 34.52 15.34 -2.75
N GLU A 84 33.88 15.91 -3.76
CA GLU A 84 32.55 15.47 -4.19
C GLU A 84 32.60 14.09 -4.86
N ARG A 85 33.61 13.84 -5.70
CA ARG A 85 33.85 12.51 -6.28
C ARG A 85 34.05 11.47 -5.18
N SER A 86 34.82 11.80 -4.14
CA SER A 86 35.07 10.92 -2.99
C SER A 86 33.79 10.62 -2.23
N ARG A 87 32.97 11.65 -1.94
CA ARG A 87 31.65 11.50 -1.29
C ARG A 87 30.74 10.57 -2.09
N LEU A 88 30.55 10.85 -3.37
CA LEU A 88 29.69 10.06 -4.25
C LEU A 88 30.19 8.62 -4.42
N ASN A 89 31.50 8.41 -4.46
CA ASN A 89 32.05 7.07 -4.49
C ASN A 89 31.75 6.29 -3.21
N ARG A 90 31.83 6.92 -2.03
CA ARG A 90 31.46 6.28 -0.76
C ARG A 90 29.98 5.90 -0.74
N GLU A 91 29.10 6.84 -1.09
CA GLU A 91 27.65 6.60 -1.17
C GLU A 91 27.31 5.46 -2.13
N ARG A 92 27.99 5.42 -3.28
CA ARG A 92 27.86 4.33 -4.25
C ARG A 92 28.28 2.99 -3.65
N THR A 93 29.43 2.93 -2.97
CA THR A 93 29.90 1.69 -2.36
C THR A 93 28.98 1.19 -1.25
N GLU A 94 28.49 2.08 -0.40
CA GLU A 94 27.53 1.74 0.66
C GLU A 94 26.22 1.18 0.09
N THR A 95 25.73 1.79 -0.98
CA THR A 95 24.52 1.33 -1.68
C THR A 95 24.74 -0.05 -2.33
N LEU A 96 25.91 -0.29 -2.94
CA LEU A 96 26.21 -1.60 -3.52
C LEU A 96 26.30 -2.70 -2.44
N LEU A 97 26.86 -2.38 -1.28
CA LEU A 97 26.92 -3.31 -0.15
C LEU A 97 25.53 -3.62 0.41
N SER A 98 24.64 -2.63 0.49
CA SER A 98 23.27 -2.86 0.96
C SER A 98 22.48 -3.74 -0.01
N ILE A 99 22.62 -3.52 -1.32
CA ILE A 99 22.04 -4.37 -2.35
C ILE A 99 22.57 -5.80 -2.23
N ALA A 100 23.89 -5.98 -2.17
CA ALA A 100 24.49 -7.31 -2.04
C ALA A 100 24.01 -8.04 -0.78
N LYS A 101 23.83 -7.33 0.34
CA LYS A 101 23.27 -7.91 1.56
C LYS A 101 21.82 -8.38 1.37
N ILE A 102 21.00 -7.59 0.68
CA ILE A 102 19.61 -7.96 0.39
C ILE A 102 19.57 -9.19 -0.52
N GLU A 103 20.36 -9.20 -1.58
CA GLU A 103 20.44 -10.33 -2.54
C GLU A 103 20.91 -11.63 -1.89
N GLN A 104 21.82 -11.54 -0.91
CA GLN A 104 22.31 -12.69 -0.15
C GLN A 104 21.39 -13.11 0.99
N THR A 105 20.41 -12.27 1.38
CA THR A 105 19.50 -12.60 2.48
C THR A 105 18.44 -13.57 1.96
N PRO A 106 18.41 -14.83 2.43
CA PRO A 106 17.40 -15.78 1.99
C PRO A 106 16.01 -15.29 2.39
N VAL A 107 15.08 -15.32 1.44
CA VAL A 107 13.67 -15.01 1.72
C VAL A 107 13.14 -16.07 2.68
N PRO A 108 12.52 -15.69 3.81
CA PRO A 108 11.97 -16.66 4.73
C PRO A 108 10.90 -17.48 4.01
N GLN A 109 11.01 -18.81 4.10
CA GLN A 109 9.99 -19.70 3.58
C GLN A 109 8.71 -19.51 4.39
N LEU A 110 7.64 -19.06 3.72
CA LEU A 110 6.32 -19.00 4.31
C LEU A 110 5.88 -20.43 4.62
N ARG A 111 5.70 -20.75 5.90
CA ARG A 111 5.13 -22.03 6.32
C ARG A 111 3.62 -21.94 6.13
N ILE A 112 3.05 -22.95 5.48
CA ILE A 112 1.60 -23.11 5.40
C ILE A 112 1.10 -23.22 6.83
N SER A 113 0.16 -22.36 7.22
CA SER A 113 -0.48 -22.42 8.54
C SER A 113 -1.07 -23.82 8.73
N PRO A 114 -0.98 -24.41 9.94
CA PRO A 114 -1.71 -25.64 10.22
C PRO A 114 -3.21 -25.44 9.93
N PRO A 115 -3.90 -26.53 9.52
CA PRO A 115 -5.33 -26.48 9.29
C PRO A 115 -6.04 -26.02 10.58
N ILE A 116 -6.93 -25.06 10.44
CA ILE A 116 -7.72 -24.52 11.55
C ILE A 116 -8.62 -25.66 12.05
N ARG A 117 -8.48 -26.03 13.32
CA ARG A 117 -9.39 -26.98 13.97
C ARG A 117 -10.74 -26.29 14.10
N GLU A 118 -11.77 -26.86 13.49
CA GLU A 118 -13.13 -26.37 13.65
C GLU A 118 -13.55 -26.49 15.12
N ILE A 119 -14.03 -25.39 15.67
CA ILE A 119 -14.70 -25.40 16.97
C ILE A 119 -16.06 -26.08 16.82
N PRO A 120 -16.48 -26.90 17.79
CA PRO A 120 -17.81 -27.49 17.74
C PRO A 120 -18.87 -26.38 17.73
N LEU A 121 -19.94 -26.62 16.98
CA LEU A 121 -21.12 -25.75 16.97
C LEU A 121 -21.68 -25.64 18.40
N ALA A 122 -22.19 -24.46 18.75
CA ALA A 122 -22.84 -24.25 20.04
C ALA A 122 -24.02 -25.23 20.20
N SER A 123 -24.06 -25.95 21.33
CA SER A 123 -25.18 -26.82 21.70
C SER A 123 -26.07 -26.09 22.69
N PHE A 124 -27.39 -26.07 22.43
CA PHE A 124 -28.40 -25.44 23.27
C PHE A 124 -29.35 -26.45 23.93
N ALA A 125 -28.95 -27.72 24.02
CA ALA A 125 -29.82 -28.80 24.50
C ALA A 125 -30.31 -28.59 25.95
N ILE A 126 -29.50 -27.94 26.79
CA ILE A 126 -29.86 -27.66 28.18
C ILE A 126 -30.89 -26.52 28.23
N GLU A 127 -30.68 -25.49 27.44
CA GLU A 127 -31.55 -24.32 27.31
C GLU A 127 -32.92 -24.72 26.74
N GLU A 128 -32.93 -25.57 25.70
CA GLU A 128 -34.15 -26.12 25.12
C GLU A 128 -34.93 -26.97 26.13
N ALA A 129 -34.24 -27.85 26.87
CA ALA A 129 -34.88 -28.64 27.94
C ALA A 129 -35.45 -27.74 29.05
N ALA A 130 -34.76 -26.66 29.41
CA ALA A 130 -35.23 -25.72 30.41
C ALA A 130 -36.49 -24.95 29.93
N ILE A 131 -36.53 -24.54 28.66
CA ILE A 131 -37.71 -23.91 28.05
C ILE A 131 -38.90 -24.88 28.07
N GLN A 132 -38.71 -26.12 27.63
CA GLN A 132 -39.77 -27.14 27.64
C GLN A 132 -40.32 -27.40 29.05
N GLN A 133 -39.45 -27.49 30.05
CA GLN A 133 -39.88 -27.62 31.45
C GLN A 133 -40.67 -26.40 31.94
N ALA A 134 -40.26 -25.19 31.55
CA ALA A 134 -40.96 -23.97 31.90
C ALA A 134 -42.35 -23.90 31.24
N GLU A 135 -42.47 -24.29 29.97
CA GLU A 135 -43.73 -24.37 29.23
C GLU A 135 -44.72 -25.34 29.89
N LEU A 136 -44.25 -26.52 30.29
CA LEU A 136 -45.07 -27.50 31.00
C LEU A 136 -45.59 -26.94 32.33
N LYS A 137 -44.72 -26.29 33.11
CA LYS A 137 -45.10 -25.66 34.38
C LYS A 137 -46.10 -24.51 34.18
N PHE A 138 -45.92 -23.72 33.12
CA PHE A 138 -46.84 -22.65 32.76
C PHE A 138 -48.22 -23.20 32.38
N SER A 139 -48.27 -24.20 31.49
CA SER A 139 -49.51 -24.87 31.10
C SER A 139 -50.24 -25.47 32.30
N GLN A 140 -49.50 -26.12 33.20
CA GLN A 140 -50.09 -26.68 34.42
C GLN A 140 -50.65 -25.59 35.34
N SER A 141 -49.91 -24.51 35.56
CA SER A 141 -50.36 -23.37 36.37
C SER A 141 -51.60 -22.73 35.77
N GLN A 142 -51.67 -22.59 34.44
CA GLN A 142 -52.82 -22.07 33.73
C GLN A 142 -54.06 -22.97 33.90
N ARG A 143 -53.90 -24.30 33.78
CA ARG A 143 -55.00 -25.25 34.08
C ARG A 143 -55.48 -25.11 35.52
N ASN A 144 -54.55 -25.08 36.49
CA ASN A 144 -54.88 -24.93 37.90
C ASN A 144 -55.63 -23.62 38.17
N TYR A 145 -55.21 -22.51 37.55
CA TYR A 145 -55.88 -21.23 37.64
C TYR A 145 -57.31 -21.28 37.08
N GLN A 146 -57.49 -21.88 35.90
CA GLN A 146 -58.83 -22.02 35.30
C GLN A 146 -59.75 -22.90 36.17
N SER A 147 -59.24 -23.99 36.73
CA SER A 147 -59.98 -24.82 37.68
C SER A 147 -60.32 -24.07 38.97
N ALA A 148 -59.44 -23.19 39.45
CA ALA A 148 -59.72 -22.35 40.62
C ALA A 148 -60.80 -21.29 40.32
N LEU A 149 -60.75 -20.67 39.13
CA LEU A 149 -61.82 -19.77 38.66
C LEU A 149 -63.17 -20.50 38.57
N SER A 150 -63.23 -21.73 38.06
CA SER A 150 -64.49 -22.43 37.88
C SER A 150 -65.14 -22.92 39.18
N ASN A 151 -64.36 -23.15 40.23
CA ASN A 151 -64.83 -23.80 41.46
C ASN A 151 -65.19 -22.84 42.60
N ASP A 152 -64.82 -21.55 42.52
CA ASP A 152 -65.11 -20.56 43.57
C ASP A 152 -66.19 -19.52 43.12
N PRO A 153 -67.36 -19.48 43.77
CA PRO A 153 -68.44 -18.56 43.41
C PRO A 153 -68.12 -17.07 43.64
N PHE A 154 -67.15 -16.73 44.50
CA PHE A 154 -66.76 -15.33 44.75
C PHE A 154 -65.70 -14.83 43.76
N ILE A 155 -64.86 -15.73 43.24
CA ILE A 155 -63.81 -15.40 42.27
C ILE A 155 -64.40 -15.18 40.87
N THR A 156 -65.38 -16.00 40.45
CA THR A 156 -66.12 -15.81 39.18
C THR A 156 -66.85 -14.47 39.11
N ALA A 157 -67.48 -14.06 40.21
CA ALA A 157 -68.20 -12.79 40.30
C ALA A 157 -67.25 -11.58 40.12
N ARG A 158 -66.05 -11.64 40.72
CA ARG A 158 -65.05 -10.55 40.59
C ARG A 158 -64.40 -10.50 39.22
N ALA A 159 -64.07 -11.65 38.61
CA ALA A 159 -63.51 -11.73 37.27
C ALA A 159 -64.45 -11.15 36.19
N ASN A 160 -65.76 -11.32 36.34
CA ASN A 160 -66.77 -10.78 35.41
C ASN A 160 -67.04 -9.28 35.60
N VAL A 161 -66.69 -8.69 36.74
CA VAL A 161 -66.88 -7.25 37.03
C VAL A 161 -65.74 -6.39 36.44
N ASP A 162 -64.55 -6.97 36.25
CA ASP A 162 -63.37 -6.25 35.76
C ASP A 162 -63.25 -6.19 34.21
N LEU A 163 -64.22 -6.72 33.44
CA LEU A 163 -64.30 -6.48 31.99
C LEU A 163 -64.89 -5.09 31.70
N PRO A 164 -64.12 -4.13 31.11
CA PRO A 164 -64.58 -2.75 30.96
C PRO A 164 -65.57 -2.58 29.81
N GLY A 165 -66.86 -2.58 30.15
CA GLY A 165 -67.96 -2.14 29.29
C GLY A 165 -68.77 -1.03 29.96
N GLN A 166 -68.51 0.22 29.56
CA GLN A 166 -69.32 1.42 29.80
C GLN A 166 -69.60 1.84 31.26
N ARG A 167 -68.78 2.75 31.80
CA ARG A 167 -69.31 3.87 32.58
C ARG A 167 -68.59 5.17 32.21
N SER A 168 -69.36 6.03 31.55
CA SER A 168 -69.11 7.46 31.39
C SER A 168 -68.71 8.09 32.72
N SER A 169 -67.52 8.70 32.80
CA SER A 169 -67.32 10.04 33.37
C SER A 169 -65.88 10.51 33.19
N ARG A 170 -65.79 11.75 32.71
CA ARG A 170 -64.59 12.55 32.46
C ARG A 170 -63.66 12.57 33.67
N HIS A 171 -62.37 12.34 33.47
CA HIS A 171 -61.30 13.12 34.12
C HIS A 171 -59.98 12.93 33.35
N THR A 172 -59.49 14.03 32.80
CA THR A 172 -58.21 14.14 32.12
C THR A 172 -57.06 14.06 33.13
N ALA A 173 -56.04 13.24 32.87
CA ALA A 173 -54.71 13.41 33.45
C ALA A 173 -53.66 13.01 32.42
N ARG A 174 -53.19 14.04 31.71
CA ARG A 174 -52.04 14.03 30.81
C ARG A 174 -50.77 13.95 31.66
N TRP A 175 -49.97 12.89 31.49
CA TRP A 175 -48.57 12.88 31.93
C TRP A 175 -47.66 12.35 30.83
N ASN A 176 -46.87 13.27 30.30
CA ASN A 176 -45.76 13.06 29.38
C ASN A 176 -44.66 12.24 30.06
N TYR A 177 -44.12 11.24 29.38
CA TYR A 177 -42.80 10.69 29.72
C TYR A 177 -41.83 10.83 28.55
N SER A 178 -40.73 11.53 28.88
CA SER A 178 -39.62 11.91 28.03
C SER A 178 -38.70 10.72 27.73
N ARG A 179 -38.49 10.40 26.45
CA ARG A 179 -37.43 9.47 26.01
C ARG A 179 -36.07 10.15 26.17
N LYS A 180 -35.30 9.77 27.19
CA LYS A 180 -33.84 9.91 27.12
C LYS A 180 -33.29 8.80 26.23
N LYS A 181 -32.86 9.19 25.03
CA LYS A 181 -31.90 8.44 24.21
C LYS A 181 -30.57 8.38 24.98
N SER A 182 -30.06 7.19 25.23
CA SER A 182 -28.61 6.98 25.33
C SER A 182 -28.16 6.25 24.08
N ARG A 183 -27.22 6.89 23.39
CA ARG A 183 -26.59 6.48 22.14
C ARG A 183 -25.46 5.48 22.41
N LEU A 184 -25.21 4.67 21.38
CA LEU A 184 -23.94 4.05 20.96
C LEU A 184 -23.37 2.96 21.88
#